data_AF-A0A9W9IXV9-F1
#
_entry.id   AF-A0A9W9IXV9-F1
#
_cell.length_a   1.000
_cell.length_b   1.000
_cell.length_c   1.000
_cell.angle_alpha   90.00
_cell.angle_beta   90.00
_cell.angle_gamma   90.00
#
_symmetry.space_group_name_H-M   'P 1'
#
loop_
_entity.id
_entity.type
_entity.pdbx_description
1 polymer ?
#
loop_
_entity_poly.entity_id
_entity_poly.type
_entity_poly.pdbx_seq_one_letter_code
_entity_poly.pdbx_strand_id
1 'polypeptide(L)'
;MADNTPAGLRKRGLYEDDCSSPRSPTRRRLTSKPAELAESSESSESPLSYPIPDDNSVSSDGKIPPTPRDNVSDDDRPPVSGEQVDEYYRKGAAYEAWIADPTQGGCQCGQSKDTLFELFNNSDKKKRFNCPENHFDNPPRPIQEDLEQLGLPTKGKSCRFTRLTHHGYDKDGYKRESEYQHCFAEGVIIGECIYRYTGPNWSNIAIAQYKFDHPIDTLKYLYFTNVQNEETLPYVQEILYPRHDVNWPYVDRIESQVWEYGTEDYREILGTKLGKAAACLVLGAWERGTHRIARVHTLGRAYNIHLRFDIEPIPVPGTA
;
A
#
# COMPACT_ATOMS: atom_id res chain seq x y z
N MET A 1 33.79 -60.33 -21.00
CA MET A 1 33.95 -59.01 -21.65
C MET A 1 34.08 -58.01 -20.52
N ALA A 2 35.28 -57.91 -19.97
CA ALA A 2 36.27 -56.87 -20.26
C ALA A 2 36.04 -55.64 -19.37
N ASP A 3 36.73 -55.69 -18.23
CA ASP A 3 37.21 -54.63 -17.34
C ASP A 3 37.48 -53.27 -17.99
N ASN A 4 37.31 -52.18 -17.23
CA ASN A 4 38.42 -51.31 -16.81
C ASN A 4 37.94 -50.02 -16.12
N THR A 5 38.31 -49.88 -14.84
CA THR A 5 38.68 -48.58 -14.23
C THR A 5 40.21 -48.54 -14.16
N PRO A 6 40.90 -47.44 -14.53
CA PRO A 6 41.71 -46.70 -13.54
C PRO A 6 41.77 -45.17 -13.83
N ALA A 7 41.74 -44.28 -12.83
CA ALA A 7 42.82 -43.78 -11.94
C ALA A 7 43.80 -42.75 -12.55
N GLY A 8 44.11 -41.68 -11.80
CA GLY A 8 45.30 -40.81 -11.95
C GLY A 8 45.02 -39.31 -11.75
N LEU A 9 45.15 -38.69 -10.56
CA LEU A 9 46.34 -38.26 -9.77
C LEU A 9 47.29 -37.24 -10.43
N ARG A 10 47.65 -36.21 -9.63
CA ARG A 10 48.83 -35.28 -9.62
C ARG A 10 48.57 -33.86 -10.19
N LYS A 11 49.18 -32.77 -9.72
CA LYS A 11 49.89 -32.31 -8.49
C LYS A 11 50.40 -30.88 -8.79
N ARG A 12 50.38 -29.99 -7.77
CA ARG A 12 51.38 -28.94 -7.41
C ARG A 12 51.71 -27.71 -8.29
N GLY A 13 51.82 -26.59 -7.56
CA GLY A 13 52.69 -25.41 -7.75
C GLY A 13 51.89 -24.14 -7.37
N LEU A 14 51.96 -23.49 -6.19
CA LEU A 14 53.07 -23.07 -5.32
C LEU A 14 54.17 -22.28 -6.06
N TYR A 15 54.06 -20.95 -5.99
CA TYR A 15 55.17 -20.01 -5.83
C TYR A 15 54.67 -18.80 -5.04
N GLU A 16 55.18 -18.66 -3.81
CA GLU A 16 55.39 -17.38 -3.17
C GLU A 16 56.73 -16.82 -3.69
N ASP A 17 56.87 -15.50 -3.82
CA ASP A 17 57.91 -14.82 -3.04
C ASP A 17 57.75 -13.30 -3.01
N ASP A 18 58.16 -12.79 -1.86
CA ASP A 18 58.25 -11.42 -1.37
C ASP A 18 59.10 -10.47 -2.22
N CYS A 19 58.83 -9.16 -2.11
CA CYS A 19 59.83 -8.22 -1.55
C CYS A 19 59.30 -6.77 -1.41
N SER A 20 59.02 -6.39 -0.16
CA SER A 20 59.63 -5.28 0.58
C SER A 20 59.76 -3.87 -0.06
N SER A 21 59.04 -2.93 0.57
CA SER A 21 59.26 -1.47 0.75
C SER A 21 60.73 -1.09 1.07
N PRO A 22 61.24 0.18 1.08
CA PRO A 22 60.53 1.41 1.53
C PRO A 22 61.01 2.83 1.08
N ARG A 23 60.32 3.87 1.62
CA ARG A 23 60.75 5.25 2.01
C ARG A 23 60.77 6.43 1.01
N SER A 24 59.96 7.45 1.36
CA SER A 24 59.92 8.88 0.98
C SER A 24 61.22 9.65 1.35
N PRO A 25 61.48 10.94 0.91
CA PRO A 25 60.77 12.13 1.44
C PRO A 25 60.72 13.46 0.59
N THR A 26 59.71 14.28 0.90
CA THR A 26 59.67 15.76 1.07
C THR A 26 60.18 16.78 0.01
N ARG A 27 59.28 17.68 -0.46
CA ARG A 27 59.59 19.11 -0.66
C ARG A 27 58.38 20.03 -0.42
N ARG A 28 58.61 21.13 0.30
CA ARG A 28 57.64 22.14 0.79
C ARG A 28 57.38 23.29 -0.21
N ARG A 29 56.23 23.96 0.03
CA ARG A 29 55.91 25.41 -0.05
C ARG A 29 55.59 26.03 -1.43
N LEU A 30 54.37 26.54 -1.61
CA LEU A 30 53.96 27.94 -1.36
C LEU A 30 52.46 28.15 -1.64
N THR A 31 51.97 29.24 -1.07
CA THR A 31 50.60 29.73 -0.84
C THR A 31 49.84 30.23 -2.07
N SER A 32 48.51 29.98 -2.12
CA SER A 32 47.50 30.94 -2.62
C SER A 32 46.06 30.45 -2.32
N LYS A 33 45.31 31.19 -1.49
CA LYS A 33 43.85 31.44 -1.64
C LYS A 33 43.66 32.30 -2.92
N PRO A 34 42.49 32.41 -3.58
CA PRO A 34 41.08 32.17 -3.17
C PRO A 34 40.37 31.19 -4.17
N ALA A 35 39.08 30.86 -4.18
CA ALA A 35 37.86 31.63 -4.00
C ALA A 35 36.67 30.71 -3.70
N GLU A 36 35.64 31.34 -3.12
CA GLU A 36 34.30 30.84 -2.82
C GLU A 36 33.70 30.05 -3.99
N LEU A 37 33.25 28.83 -3.69
CA LEU A 37 32.11 28.23 -4.36
C LEU A 37 31.16 27.78 -3.26
N ALA A 38 29.99 28.40 -3.28
CA ALA A 38 28.89 28.12 -2.39
C ALA A 38 28.53 26.64 -2.44
N GLU A 39 28.80 25.93 -1.36
CA GLU A 39 28.06 24.72 -1.03
C GLU A 39 26.64 25.17 -0.72
N SER A 40 25.74 24.93 -1.67
CA SER A 40 24.31 24.94 -1.43
C SER A 40 24.04 23.90 -0.35
N SER A 41 23.87 24.37 0.87
CA SER A 41 23.26 23.61 1.96
C SER A 41 21.92 23.08 1.48
N GLU A 42 21.89 21.81 1.04
CA GLU A 42 20.66 21.03 1.02
C GLU A 42 20.20 20.94 2.47
N SER A 43 19.32 21.88 2.84
CA SER A 43 18.56 21.81 4.07
C SER A 43 17.79 20.49 4.03
N SER A 44 18.26 19.52 4.81
CA SER A 44 17.47 18.37 5.25
C SER A 44 16.27 18.90 6.01
N GLU A 45 15.26 19.36 5.29
CA GLU A 45 13.97 19.75 5.84
C GLU A 45 13.38 18.49 6.46
N SER A 46 13.37 18.45 7.78
CA SER A 46 12.61 17.46 8.51
C SER A 46 11.18 17.46 7.96
N PRO A 47 10.59 16.28 7.71
CA PRO A 47 9.29 16.22 7.05
C PRO A 47 8.24 17.04 7.80
N LEU A 48 7.31 17.63 7.05
CA LEU A 48 6.16 18.32 7.63
C LEU A 48 5.47 17.39 8.63
N SER A 49 5.51 17.78 9.89
CA SER A 49 4.85 17.05 10.97
C SER A 49 3.34 17.19 10.80
N TYR A 50 2.61 16.14 11.16
CA TYR A 50 1.16 16.23 11.18
C TYR A 50 0.70 17.29 12.18
N PRO A 51 -0.41 18.01 11.90
CA PRO A 51 -0.92 19.07 12.75
C PRO A 51 -1.66 18.50 13.97
N ILE A 52 -0.94 17.74 14.80
CA ILE A 52 -1.46 17.12 16.01
C ILE A 52 -1.38 18.15 17.14
N PRO A 53 -2.47 18.43 17.86
CA PRO A 53 -2.41 19.29 19.04
C PRO A 53 -1.42 18.76 20.08
N ASP A 54 -0.62 19.66 20.68
CA ASP A 54 0.18 19.40 21.89
C ASP A 54 -0.72 19.23 23.13
N ASP A 55 -1.70 18.32 23.08
CA ASP A 55 -2.36 17.89 24.29
C ASP A 55 -1.36 16.93 24.98
N ASN A 56 -0.75 17.39 26.08
CA ASN A 56 0.00 16.55 27.04
C ASN A 56 -0.94 15.45 27.57
N SER A 57 -1.16 14.42 26.75
CA SER A 57 -1.97 13.27 27.06
C SER A 57 -1.07 12.25 27.74
N VAL A 58 -1.16 12.26 29.06
CA VAL A 58 -0.77 11.21 29.99
C VAL A 58 -0.82 9.84 29.31
N SER A 59 0.33 9.17 29.28
CA SER A 59 0.45 7.73 29.05
C SER A 59 -0.50 7.02 30.03
N SER A 60 -1.65 6.59 29.53
CA SER A 60 -2.53 5.70 30.27
C SER A 60 -2.04 4.28 30.01
N ASP A 61 -1.54 3.63 31.06
CA ASP A 61 -1.35 2.19 31.15
C ASP A 61 -2.70 1.49 30.92
N GLY A 62 -3.11 1.40 29.65
CA GLY A 62 -4.18 0.55 29.21
C GLY A 62 -3.62 -0.84 29.00
N LYS A 63 -4.01 -1.79 29.86
CA LYS A 63 -3.80 -3.22 29.61
C LYS A 63 -4.17 -3.55 28.17
N ILE A 64 -3.17 -4.00 27.41
CA ILE A 64 -3.34 -4.62 26.10
C ILE A 64 -4.34 -5.77 26.31
N PRO A 65 -5.53 -5.74 25.67
CA PRO A 65 -6.36 -6.94 25.61
C PRO A 65 -5.56 -8.00 24.84
N PRO A 66 -5.67 -9.29 25.17
CA PRO A 66 -5.02 -10.31 24.36
C PRO A 66 -5.43 -10.11 22.91
N THR A 67 -4.44 -10.01 22.02
CA THR A 67 -4.61 -10.18 20.57
C THR A 67 -5.62 -11.30 20.33
N PRO A 68 -6.64 -11.13 19.47
CA PRO A 68 -7.40 -12.27 18.98
C PRO A 68 -6.38 -13.25 18.40
N ARG A 69 -6.13 -14.35 19.12
CA ARG A 69 -5.47 -15.51 18.55
C ARG A 69 -6.54 -16.19 17.71
N ASP A 70 -6.76 -15.66 16.52
CA ASP A 70 -7.51 -16.36 15.50
C ASP A 70 -6.55 -17.33 14.81
N ASN A 71 -6.16 -18.37 15.55
CA ASN A 71 -6.03 -19.69 14.95
C ASN A 71 -7.46 -20.21 14.75
N VAL A 72 -8.22 -19.53 13.90
CA VAL A 72 -9.46 -20.07 13.35
C VAL A 72 -8.96 -21.05 12.30
N SER A 73 -9.22 -22.33 12.53
CA SER A 73 -9.11 -23.36 11.50
C SER A 73 -9.80 -22.82 10.24
N ASP A 74 -9.07 -22.74 9.14
CA ASP A 74 -9.45 -22.12 7.87
C ASP A 74 -10.61 -22.85 7.14
N ASP A 75 -11.39 -23.68 7.85
CA ASP A 75 -12.18 -24.79 7.29
C ASP A 75 -13.69 -24.73 7.64
N ASP A 76 -14.15 -23.72 8.40
CA ASP A 76 -15.58 -23.59 8.80
C ASP A 76 -16.31 -22.40 8.12
N ARG A 77 -15.65 -21.66 7.23
CA ARG A 77 -16.33 -20.56 6.50
C ARG A 77 -17.17 -21.14 5.37
N PRO A 78 -18.42 -20.67 5.18
CA PRO A 78 -19.22 -21.10 4.04
C PRO A 78 -18.53 -20.64 2.75
N PRO A 79 -18.46 -21.50 1.72
CA PRO A 79 -17.87 -21.12 0.45
C PRO A 79 -18.63 -19.96 -0.19
N VAL A 80 -17.94 -19.15 -0.98
CA VAL A 80 -18.57 -18.05 -1.71
C VAL A 80 -19.64 -18.60 -2.67
N SER A 81 -20.89 -18.20 -2.46
CA SER A 81 -22.01 -18.67 -3.28
C SER A 81 -22.11 -17.95 -4.62
N GLY A 82 -22.75 -18.57 -5.62
CA GLY A 82 -23.02 -17.91 -6.91
C GLY A 82 -23.83 -16.62 -6.76
N GLU A 83 -24.79 -16.57 -5.82
CA GLU A 83 -25.56 -15.35 -5.55
C GLU A 83 -24.70 -14.22 -4.99
N GLN A 84 -23.69 -14.54 -4.18
CA GLN A 84 -22.73 -13.55 -3.67
C GLN A 84 -21.85 -13.02 -4.80
N VAL A 85 -21.40 -13.89 -5.70
CA VAL A 85 -20.65 -13.49 -6.91
C VAL A 85 -21.48 -12.55 -7.78
N ASP A 86 -22.75 -12.89 -8.05
CA ASP A 86 -23.67 -12.03 -8.80
C ASP A 86 -23.89 -10.67 -8.12
N GLU A 87 -23.89 -10.64 -6.78
CA GLU A 87 -23.94 -9.41 -6.02
C GLU A 87 -22.67 -8.57 -6.18
N TYR A 88 -21.49 -9.19 -6.13
CA TYR A 88 -20.23 -8.50 -6.40
C TYR A 88 -20.22 -7.91 -7.81
N TYR A 89 -20.57 -8.71 -8.83
CA TYR A 89 -20.66 -8.22 -10.21
C TYR A 89 -21.55 -6.98 -10.32
N ARG A 90 -22.78 -7.03 -9.77
CA ARG A 90 -23.72 -5.89 -9.81
C ARG A 90 -23.19 -4.66 -9.09
N LYS A 91 -22.58 -4.83 -7.91
CA LYS A 91 -21.98 -3.72 -7.14
C LYS A 91 -20.82 -3.09 -7.90
N GLY A 92 -19.91 -3.90 -8.44
CA GLY A 92 -18.77 -3.39 -9.17
C GLY A 92 -19.15 -2.75 -10.50
N ALA A 93 -20.12 -3.31 -11.23
CA ALA A 93 -20.68 -2.66 -12.43
C ALA A 93 -21.26 -1.27 -12.11
N ALA A 94 -21.94 -1.13 -10.95
CA ALA A 94 -22.43 0.17 -10.50
C ALA A 94 -21.27 1.14 -10.17
N TYR A 95 -20.23 0.67 -9.49
CA TYR A 95 -19.04 1.49 -9.20
C TYR A 95 -18.29 1.91 -10.47
N GLU A 96 -18.10 1.00 -11.42
CA GLU A 96 -17.53 1.29 -12.74
C GLU A 96 -18.32 2.39 -13.45
N ALA A 97 -19.66 2.26 -13.50
CA ALA A 97 -20.53 3.26 -14.12
C ALA A 97 -20.49 4.61 -13.39
N TRP A 98 -20.48 4.62 -12.05
CA TRP A 98 -20.40 5.86 -11.28
C TRP A 98 -19.06 6.58 -11.45
N ILE A 99 -17.97 5.83 -11.61
CA ILE A 99 -16.64 6.40 -11.87
C ILE A 99 -16.61 7.03 -13.26
N ALA A 100 -17.15 6.33 -14.26
CA ALA A 100 -17.08 6.74 -15.66
C ALA A 100 -18.01 7.90 -16.02
N ASP A 101 -19.21 7.97 -15.42
CA ASP A 101 -20.25 8.90 -15.84
C ASP A 101 -20.68 9.86 -14.71
N PRO A 102 -20.41 11.18 -14.83
CA PRO A 102 -20.85 12.16 -13.85
C PRO A 102 -22.37 12.33 -13.77
N THR A 103 -23.12 11.94 -14.81
CA THR A 103 -24.58 12.03 -14.86
C THR A 103 -25.28 10.84 -14.22
N GLN A 104 -24.54 9.76 -13.93
CA GLN A 104 -25.10 8.55 -13.35
C GLN A 104 -25.57 8.80 -11.91
N GLY A 105 -26.88 8.64 -11.70
CA GLY A 105 -27.52 8.78 -10.40
C GLY A 105 -27.26 7.61 -9.44
N GLY A 106 -27.67 7.76 -8.19
CA GLY A 106 -27.67 6.69 -7.17
C GLY A 106 -26.35 6.43 -6.46
N CYS A 107 -25.26 7.05 -6.90
CA CYS A 107 -23.97 6.95 -6.22
C CYS A 107 -23.99 7.67 -4.86
N GLN A 108 -23.71 6.94 -3.80
CA GLN A 108 -23.65 7.46 -2.42
C GLN A 108 -22.26 8.03 -2.07
N CYS A 109 -21.27 7.83 -2.93
CA CYS A 109 -19.93 8.37 -2.74
C CYS A 109 -19.91 9.84 -3.18
N GLY A 110 -19.65 10.72 -2.22
CA GLY A 110 -19.35 12.13 -2.49
C GLY A 110 -17.83 12.36 -2.50
N GLN A 111 -17.42 13.50 -3.06
CA GLN A 111 -16.04 13.95 -2.96
C GLN A 111 -15.62 14.11 -1.50
N SER A 112 -14.42 13.66 -1.17
CA SER A 112 -13.86 13.82 0.16
C SER A 112 -13.55 15.28 0.42
N LYS A 113 -14.10 15.81 1.51
CA LYS A 113 -13.81 17.15 2.03
C LYS A 113 -12.92 17.09 3.28
N ASP A 114 -12.69 15.89 3.80
CA ASP A 114 -11.93 15.70 5.03
C ASP A 114 -10.47 16.10 4.81
N THR A 115 -9.94 16.92 5.70
CA THR A 115 -8.52 17.27 5.75
C THR A 115 -7.86 16.66 6.98
N LEU A 116 -6.55 16.35 6.91
CA LEU A 116 -5.82 15.85 8.08
C LEU A 116 -5.91 16.82 9.27
N PHE A 117 -5.90 18.13 8.99
CA PHE A 117 -6.08 19.14 10.01
C PHE A 117 -7.41 18.99 10.74
N GLU A 118 -8.54 18.87 10.03
CA GLU A 118 -9.86 18.70 10.66
C GLU A 118 -10.01 17.37 11.40
N LEU A 119 -9.38 16.30 10.90
CA LEU A 119 -9.38 15.00 11.57
C LEU A 119 -8.68 15.05 12.93
N PHE A 120 -7.54 15.74 13.04
CA PHE A 120 -6.80 15.87 14.31
C PHE A 120 -7.33 16.99 15.21
N ASN A 121 -7.88 18.06 14.63
CA ASN A 121 -8.29 19.28 15.35
C ASN A 121 -9.81 19.42 15.50
N ASN A 122 -10.57 18.34 15.34
CA ASN A 122 -12.03 18.37 15.46
C ASN A 122 -12.47 19.02 16.78
N SER A 123 -13.45 19.92 16.76
CA SER A 123 -13.93 20.58 17.98
C SER A 123 -14.56 19.57 18.96
N ASP A 124 -15.16 18.50 18.46
CA ASP A 124 -15.63 17.36 19.24
C ASP A 124 -14.48 16.39 19.49
N LYS A 125 -13.99 16.32 20.74
CA LYS A 125 -12.92 15.41 21.15
C LYS A 125 -13.22 13.94 20.84
N LYS A 126 -14.49 13.53 20.78
CA LYS A 126 -14.87 12.15 20.46
C LYS A 126 -14.69 11.80 18.98
N LYS A 127 -14.55 12.81 18.11
CA LYS A 127 -14.32 12.66 16.67
C LYS A 127 -12.86 12.89 16.27
N ARG A 128 -12.01 13.27 17.22
CA ARG A 128 -10.58 13.50 16.97
C ARG A 128 -9.87 12.18 16.72
N PHE A 129 -9.04 12.19 15.70
CA PHE A 129 -8.10 11.13 15.45
C PHE A 129 -6.84 11.32 16.30
N ASN A 130 -6.15 10.22 16.58
CA ASN A 130 -4.79 10.22 17.10
C ASN A 130 -3.87 9.61 16.04
N CYS A 131 -2.58 9.94 16.11
CA CYS A 131 -1.57 9.37 15.23
C CYS A 131 -0.40 8.85 16.09
N PRO A 132 -0.55 7.66 16.70
CA PRO A 132 0.50 7.07 17.53
C PRO A 132 1.80 6.80 16.77
N GLU A 133 1.75 6.59 15.45
CA GLU A 133 2.94 6.36 14.63
C GLU A 133 2.89 7.23 13.38
N ASN A 134 3.96 7.99 13.16
CA ASN A 134 4.19 8.81 11.98
C ASN A 134 5.69 8.92 11.74
N HIS A 135 6.20 8.25 10.71
CA HIS A 135 7.62 8.27 10.37
C HIS A 135 7.82 7.88 8.91
N PHE A 136 9.05 8.04 8.43
CA PHE A 136 9.44 7.58 7.10
C PHE A 136 10.07 6.20 7.18
N ASP A 137 9.61 5.28 6.33
CA ASP A 137 10.15 3.93 6.18
C ASP A 137 10.17 3.49 4.71
N ASN A 138 10.78 2.34 4.44
CA ASN A 138 10.68 1.68 3.14
C ASN A 138 9.28 1.04 3.00
N PRO A 139 8.76 0.89 1.78
CA PRO A 139 7.48 0.23 1.58
C PRO A 139 7.52 -1.25 1.99
N PRO A 140 6.35 -1.90 2.21
CA PRO A 140 6.28 -3.28 2.66
C PRO A 140 7.03 -4.25 1.73
N ARG A 141 7.89 -5.08 2.31
CA ARG A 141 8.77 -6.01 1.58
C ARG A 141 8.07 -6.85 0.52
N PRO A 142 6.87 -7.42 0.75
CA PRO A 142 6.21 -8.29 -0.24
C PRO A 142 5.89 -7.62 -1.58
N ILE A 143 5.78 -6.29 -1.62
CA ILE A 143 5.43 -5.55 -2.85
C ILE A 143 6.60 -4.70 -3.40
N GLN A 144 7.78 -4.72 -2.77
CA GLN A 144 8.91 -3.89 -3.21
C GLN A 144 9.34 -4.18 -4.66
N GLU A 145 9.37 -5.45 -5.07
CA GLU A 145 9.72 -5.83 -6.44
C GLU A 145 8.76 -5.21 -7.46
N ASP A 146 7.45 -5.22 -7.17
CA ASP A 146 6.42 -4.66 -8.04
C ASP A 146 6.49 -3.13 -8.08
N LEU A 147 6.73 -2.48 -6.93
CA LEU A 147 6.96 -1.04 -6.86
C LEU A 147 8.19 -0.61 -7.67
N GLU A 148 9.30 -1.36 -7.59
CA GLU A 148 10.52 -1.09 -8.35
C GLU A 148 10.27 -1.19 -9.86
N GLN A 149 9.49 -2.18 -10.31
CA GLN A 149 9.11 -2.32 -11.72
C GLN A 149 8.27 -1.14 -12.24
N LEU A 150 7.48 -0.51 -11.37
CA LEU A 150 6.71 0.69 -11.69
C LEU A 150 7.52 1.99 -11.56
N GLY A 151 8.81 1.91 -11.21
CA GLY A 151 9.66 3.07 -11.00
C GLY A 151 9.34 3.87 -9.72
N LEU A 152 8.65 3.24 -8.76
CA LEU A 152 8.33 3.84 -7.47
C LEU A 152 9.48 3.64 -6.47
N PRO A 153 9.62 4.52 -5.46
CA PRO A 153 10.76 4.45 -4.57
C PRO A 153 10.61 3.31 -3.55
N THR A 154 11.64 2.48 -3.43
CA THR A 154 11.65 1.27 -2.58
C THR A 154 12.69 1.29 -1.45
N LYS A 155 13.55 2.30 -1.43
CA LYS A 155 14.70 2.40 -0.53
C LYS A 155 14.83 3.82 0.01
N GLY A 156 15.61 3.97 1.07
CA GLY A 156 15.97 5.27 1.64
C GLY A 156 14.86 5.90 2.48
N LYS A 157 13.93 5.10 3.01
CA LYS A 157 12.79 5.58 3.79
C LYS A 157 11.94 6.59 3.01
N SER A 158 11.61 6.22 1.78
CA SER A 158 10.94 7.10 0.82
C SER A 158 9.43 7.22 1.03
N CYS A 159 8.84 6.40 1.90
CA CYS A 159 7.41 6.40 2.13
C CYS A 159 7.10 6.85 3.55
N ARG A 160 6.07 7.69 3.69
CA ARG A 160 5.54 8.04 5.02
C ARG A 160 4.64 6.92 5.50
N PHE A 161 5.05 6.23 6.55
CA PHE A 161 4.22 5.31 7.30
C PHE A 161 3.45 6.05 8.38
N THR A 162 2.16 5.73 8.51
CA THR A 162 1.30 6.28 9.54
C THR A 162 0.33 5.26 10.08
N ARG A 163 0.02 5.40 11.37
CA ARG A 163 -1.06 4.70 12.05
C ARG A 163 -1.99 5.73 12.65
N LEU A 164 -3.22 5.78 12.15
CA LEU A 164 -4.28 6.67 12.63
C LEU A 164 -5.29 5.86 13.43
N THR A 165 -5.64 6.35 14.62
CA THR A 165 -6.67 5.71 15.45
C THR A 165 -7.80 6.66 15.79
N HIS A 166 -9.02 6.12 15.82
CA HIS A 166 -10.23 6.85 16.20
C HIS A 166 -11.07 6.01 17.14
N HIS A 167 -11.47 6.58 18.27
CA HIS A 167 -12.20 5.85 19.30
C HIS A 167 -13.71 6.05 19.18
N GLY A 168 -14.44 4.94 19.07
CA GLY A 168 -15.88 4.87 19.26
C GLY A 168 -16.26 4.14 20.54
N TYR A 169 -17.57 4.08 20.79
CA TYR A 169 -18.15 3.29 21.87
C TYR A 169 -19.27 2.43 21.29
N ASP A 170 -19.36 1.18 21.72
CA ASP A 170 -20.48 0.32 21.36
C ASP A 170 -21.73 0.61 22.20
N LYS A 171 -22.82 -0.10 21.88
CA LYS A 171 -24.11 0.03 22.56
C LYS A 171 -24.04 -0.22 24.08
N ASP A 172 -23.04 -0.98 24.52
CA ASP A 172 -22.83 -1.35 25.92
C ASP A 172 -21.80 -0.41 26.59
N GLY A 173 -21.31 0.61 25.86
CA GLY A 173 -20.37 1.61 26.35
C GLY A 173 -18.91 1.15 26.32
N TYR A 174 -18.57 0.00 25.73
CA TYR A 174 -17.19 -0.42 25.60
C TYR A 174 -16.49 0.38 24.49
N LYS A 175 -15.28 0.84 24.81
CA LYS A 175 -14.41 1.55 23.87
C LYS A 175 -14.00 0.60 22.75
N ARG A 176 -14.19 1.03 21.50
CA ARG A 176 -13.73 0.36 20.29
C ARG A 176 -12.87 1.33 19.50
N GLU A 177 -11.86 0.82 18.81
CA GLU A 177 -10.93 1.62 18.04
C GLU A 177 -11.08 1.31 16.55
N SER A 178 -11.23 2.33 15.71
CA SER A 178 -10.97 2.25 14.28
C SER A 178 -9.48 2.52 14.06
N GLU A 179 -8.84 1.74 13.20
CA GLU A 179 -7.42 1.80 12.93
C GLU A 179 -7.17 1.85 11.41
N TYR A 180 -6.28 2.76 11.01
CA TYR A 180 -5.90 2.98 9.63
C TYR A 180 -4.38 3.07 9.55
N GLN A 181 -3.75 2.01 9.04
CA GLN A 181 -2.32 1.96 8.76
C GLN A 181 -2.08 2.10 7.26
N HIS A 182 -1.25 3.08 6.93
CA HIS A 182 -0.93 3.39 5.56
C HIS A 182 0.54 3.73 5.40
N CYS A 183 1.04 3.43 4.22
CA CYS A 183 2.33 3.86 3.72
C CYS A 183 2.11 4.62 2.41
N PHE A 184 2.63 5.84 2.28
CA PHE A 184 2.39 6.70 1.11
C PHE A 184 3.69 7.25 0.53
N ALA A 185 3.73 7.40 -0.79
CA ALA A 185 4.72 8.19 -1.51
C ALA A 185 4.06 8.84 -2.73
N GLU A 186 4.75 9.74 -3.41
CA GLU A 186 4.25 10.30 -4.66
C GLU A 186 3.92 9.16 -5.65
N GLY A 187 2.75 9.22 -6.27
CA GLY A 187 2.26 8.14 -7.13
C GLY A 187 1.52 6.99 -6.45
N VAL A 188 1.64 6.77 -5.12
CA VAL A 188 1.15 5.52 -4.51
C VAL A 188 0.58 5.66 -3.09
N ILE A 189 -0.53 4.98 -2.85
CA ILE A 189 -1.09 4.68 -1.51
C ILE A 189 -0.96 3.18 -1.25
N ILE A 190 -0.48 2.79 -0.07
CA ILE A 190 -0.40 1.40 0.36
C ILE A 190 -1.19 1.26 1.67
N GLY A 191 -2.31 0.53 1.62
CA GLY A 191 -3.11 0.19 2.79
C GLY A 191 -2.70 -1.14 3.39
N GLU A 192 -2.31 -1.12 4.67
CA GLU A 192 -1.78 -2.30 5.38
C GLU A 192 -2.77 -2.86 6.40
N CYS A 193 -3.33 -1.99 7.25
CA CYS A 193 -4.36 -2.35 8.22
C CYS A 193 -5.52 -1.37 8.12
N ILE A 194 -6.70 -1.88 7.77
CA ILE A 194 -7.89 -1.05 7.54
C ILE A 194 -9.04 -1.63 8.34
N TYR A 195 -9.24 -1.08 9.53
CA TYR A 195 -10.33 -1.46 10.41
C TYR A 195 -11.16 -0.24 10.79
N ARG A 196 -12.46 -0.30 10.50
CA ARG A 196 -13.40 0.77 10.81
C ARG A 196 -14.52 0.24 11.68
N TYR A 197 -14.54 0.70 12.93
CA TYR A 197 -15.68 0.55 13.83
C TYR A 197 -16.63 1.76 13.70
N THR A 198 -16.09 2.96 13.87
CA THR A 198 -16.79 4.25 13.71
C THR A 198 -15.92 5.25 12.92
N GLY A 199 -16.49 6.42 12.61
CA GLY A 199 -15.79 7.52 11.95
C GLY A 199 -15.99 7.56 10.43
N PRO A 200 -15.24 8.43 9.72
CA PRO A 200 -15.28 8.54 8.26
C PRO A 200 -14.96 7.23 7.54
N ASN A 201 -15.33 7.14 6.26
CA ASN A 201 -14.93 6.01 5.43
C ASN A 201 -13.40 6.03 5.21
N TRP A 202 -12.80 4.84 5.06
CA TRP A 202 -11.37 4.68 4.80
C TRP A 202 -10.87 5.55 3.65
N SER A 203 -11.62 5.62 2.55
CA SER A 203 -11.27 6.43 1.36
C SER A 203 -11.02 7.89 1.72
N ASN A 204 -11.84 8.48 2.59
CA ASN A 204 -11.68 9.87 2.98
C ASN A 204 -10.40 10.08 3.79
N ILE A 205 -10.09 9.15 4.69
CA ILE A 205 -8.86 9.19 5.50
C ILE A 205 -7.64 9.06 4.58
N ALA A 206 -7.62 8.09 3.68
CA ALA A 206 -6.54 7.90 2.73
C ALA A 206 -6.33 9.12 1.82
N ILE A 207 -7.41 9.72 1.31
CA ILE A 207 -7.33 10.96 0.50
C ILE A 207 -6.80 12.13 1.32
N ALA A 208 -7.28 12.32 2.56
CA ALA A 208 -6.82 13.39 3.44
C ALA A 208 -5.33 13.28 3.74
N GLN A 209 -4.83 12.06 3.97
CA GLN A 209 -3.42 11.80 4.21
C GLN A 209 -2.58 12.01 2.96
N TYR A 210 -3.01 11.50 1.80
CA TYR A 210 -2.28 11.67 0.55
C TYR A 210 -2.17 13.15 0.15
N LYS A 211 -3.29 13.88 0.20
CA LYS A 211 -3.35 15.32 -0.13
C LYS A 211 -2.49 16.21 0.77
N PHE A 212 -2.10 15.71 1.94
CA PHE A 212 -1.22 16.47 2.84
C PHE A 212 0.23 16.51 2.33
N ASP A 213 0.71 15.42 1.75
CA ASP A 213 2.10 15.32 1.27
C ASP A 213 2.22 15.50 -0.25
N HIS A 214 1.19 15.15 -1.02
CA HIS A 214 1.25 15.09 -2.48
C HIS A 214 -0.02 15.63 -3.14
N PRO A 215 0.08 16.30 -4.31
CA PRO A 215 -1.10 16.65 -5.09
C PRO A 215 -1.86 15.39 -5.53
N ILE A 216 -3.18 15.39 -5.39
CA ILE A 216 -3.99 14.17 -5.64
C ILE A 216 -3.83 13.61 -7.06
N ASP A 217 -3.63 14.48 -8.06
CA ASP A 217 -3.45 14.09 -9.46
C ASP A 217 -2.12 13.37 -9.74
N THR A 218 -1.21 13.33 -8.76
CA THR A 218 0.00 12.49 -8.86
C THR A 218 -0.28 11.02 -8.57
N LEU A 219 -1.41 10.68 -7.92
CA LEU A 219 -1.75 9.32 -7.54
C LEU A 219 -2.05 8.44 -8.75
N LYS A 220 -1.31 7.33 -8.86
CA LYS A 220 -1.43 6.36 -9.96
C LYS A 220 -1.72 4.94 -9.47
N TYR A 221 -1.33 4.61 -8.24
CA TYR A 221 -1.42 3.25 -7.74
C TYR A 221 -2.00 3.20 -6.33
N LEU A 222 -2.89 2.24 -6.10
CA LEU A 222 -3.39 1.91 -4.78
C LEU A 222 -3.10 0.43 -4.51
N TYR A 223 -2.42 0.14 -3.40
CA TYR A 223 -2.19 -1.22 -2.93
C TYR A 223 -3.03 -1.52 -1.68
N PHE A 224 -3.53 -2.75 -1.60
CA PHE A 224 -3.90 -3.38 -0.34
C PHE A 224 -2.99 -4.58 -0.11
N THR A 225 -2.24 -4.57 0.98
CA THR A 225 -1.32 -5.66 1.30
C THR A 225 -1.90 -6.59 2.34
N ASN A 226 -1.52 -7.87 2.27
CA ASN A 226 -1.95 -8.86 3.25
C ASN A 226 -3.49 -8.90 3.36
N VAL A 227 -4.14 -9.15 2.23
CA VAL A 227 -5.60 -9.19 2.14
C VAL A 227 -6.13 -10.36 2.98
N GLN A 228 -6.79 -10.04 4.09
CA GLN A 228 -7.34 -11.02 5.04
C GLN A 228 -8.84 -10.85 5.30
N ASN A 229 -9.51 -9.88 4.65
CA ASN A 229 -10.91 -9.65 4.92
C ASN A 229 -11.79 -10.78 4.36
N GLU A 230 -12.85 -11.09 5.11
CA GLU A 230 -13.80 -12.20 4.89
C GLU A 230 -14.63 -12.12 3.61
N GLU A 231 -14.38 -11.13 2.74
CA GLU A 231 -15.15 -10.93 1.51
C GLU A 231 -14.25 -11.02 0.28
N THR A 232 -13.14 -10.27 0.28
CA THR A 232 -12.25 -10.19 -0.88
C THR A 232 -11.31 -11.38 -0.94
N LEU A 233 -10.76 -11.83 0.20
CA LEU A 233 -9.86 -12.98 0.22
C LEU A 233 -10.56 -14.27 -0.26
N PRO A 234 -11.72 -14.68 0.30
CA PRO A 234 -12.41 -15.88 -0.16
C PRO A 234 -12.82 -15.82 -1.64
N TYR A 235 -13.33 -14.66 -2.10
CA TYR A 235 -13.65 -14.48 -3.51
C TYR A 235 -12.44 -14.71 -4.42
N VAL A 236 -11.27 -14.15 -4.09
CA VAL A 236 -10.07 -14.34 -4.90
C VAL A 236 -9.63 -15.81 -4.90
N GLN A 237 -9.61 -16.46 -3.74
CA GLN A 237 -9.08 -17.82 -3.59
C GLN A 237 -10.01 -18.92 -4.11
N GLU A 238 -11.31 -18.80 -3.86
CA GLU A 238 -12.28 -19.87 -4.12
C GLU A 238 -12.95 -19.73 -5.49
N ILE A 239 -12.98 -18.52 -6.04
CA ILE A 239 -13.75 -18.21 -7.25
C ILE A 239 -12.83 -17.72 -8.36
N LEU A 240 -12.15 -16.58 -8.15
CA LEU A 240 -11.38 -15.93 -9.22
C LEU A 240 -10.22 -16.82 -9.68
N TYR A 241 -9.35 -17.24 -8.77
CA TYR A 241 -8.17 -18.01 -9.13
C TYR A 241 -8.48 -19.39 -9.75
N PRO A 242 -9.43 -20.19 -9.22
CA PRO A 242 -9.81 -21.45 -9.85
C PRO A 242 -10.39 -21.31 -11.25
N ARG A 243 -11.08 -20.21 -11.58
CA ARG A 243 -11.56 -19.95 -12.95
C ARG A 243 -10.44 -19.76 -13.97
N HIS A 244 -9.27 -19.33 -13.51
CA HIS A 244 -8.11 -18.97 -14.32
C HIS A 244 -6.92 -19.92 -14.11
N ASP A 245 -7.17 -21.11 -13.55
CA ASP A 245 -6.16 -22.14 -13.28
C ASP A 245 -4.97 -21.65 -12.43
N VAL A 246 -5.22 -20.67 -11.56
CA VAL A 246 -4.22 -20.09 -10.67
C VAL A 246 -4.16 -20.90 -9.38
N ASN A 247 -3.06 -21.65 -9.21
CA ASN A 247 -2.86 -22.52 -8.06
C ASN A 247 -2.36 -21.77 -6.81
N TRP A 248 -3.26 -21.20 -6.02
CA TRP A 248 -2.99 -20.61 -4.70
C TRP A 248 -3.81 -21.32 -3.61
N PRO A 249 -3.36 -21.39 -2.34
CA PRO A 249 -2.06 -20.98 -1.78
C PRO A 249 -0.97 -22.05 -1.90
N TYR A 250 -1.14 -23.02 -2.80
CA TYR A 250 -0.22 -24.16 -2.93
C TYR A 250 1.17 -23.81 -3.47
N VAL A 251 1.35 -22.59 -4.00
CA VAL A 251 2.65 -22.04 -4.44
C VAL A 251 3.02 -20.84 -3.57
N ASP A 252 4.32 -20.64 -3.37
CA ASP A 252 4.87 -19.55 -2.55
C ASP A 252 4.81 -18.17 -3.24
N ARG A 253 4.69 -18.18 -4.58
CA ARG A 253 4.66 -16.99 -5.43
C ARG A 253 3.73 -17.18 -6.63
N ILE A 254 2.88 -16.17 -6.89
CA ILE A 254 2.08 -16.06 -8.11
C ILE A 254 2.43 -14.76 -8.82
N GLU A 255 2.83 -14.84 -10.08
CA GLU A 255 3.02 -13.65 -10.92
C GLU A 255 1.75 -12.81 -10.98
N SER A 256 1.91 -11.50 -11.14
CA SER A 256 0.79 -10.54 -11.14
C SER A 256 -0.25 -10.95 -12.19
N GLN A 257 -1.46 -11.28 -11.74
CA GLN A 257 -2.60 -11.50 -12.64
C GLN A 257 -3.29 -10.17 -12.88
N VAL A 258 -3.69 -9.91 -14.12
CA VAL A 258 -4.22 -8.61 -14.56
C VAL A 258 -5.69 -8.74 -14.96
N TRP A 259 -6.52 -7.91 -14.37
CA TRP A 259 -7.96 -7.83 -14.60
C TRP A 259 -8.28 -6.48 -15.23
N GLU A 260 -8.56 -6.49 -16.53
CA GLU A 260 -8.73 -5.28 -17.35
C GLU A 260 -10.13 -4.66 -17.15
N TYR A 261 -10.18 -3.34 -17.22
CA TYR A 261 -11.42 -2.55 -17.15
C TYR A 261 -12.53 -3.11 -18.06
N GLY A 262 -13.75 -3.19 -17.51
CA GLY A 262 -14.95 -3.59 -18.25
C GLY A 262 -15.15 -5.11 -18.40
N THR A 263 -14.24 -5.93 -17.88
CA THR A 263 -14.40 -7.39 -17.80
C THR A 263 -15.29 -7.80 -16.62
N GLU A 264 -15.81 -9.03 -16.64
CA GLU A 264 -16.64 -9.56 -15.55
C GLU A 264 -15.83 -9.69 -14.26
N ASP A 265 -14.65 -10.30 -14.32
CA ASP A 265 -13.76 -10.47 -13.16
C ASP A 265 -13.36 -9.12 -12.55
N TYR A 266 -13.06 -8.12 -13.40
CA TYR A 266 -12.79 -6.76 -12.93
C TYR A 266 -13.96 -6.19 -12.11
N ARG A 267 -15.19 -6.33 -12.60
CA ARG A 267 -16.39 -5.84 -11.90
C ARG A 267 -16.62 -6.62 -10.63
N GLU A 268 -16.48 -7.94 -10.64
CA GLU A 268 -16.62 -8.73 -9.42
C GLU A 268 -15.59 -8.31 -8.35
N ILE A 269 -14.31 -8.17 -8.70
CA ILE A 269 -13.28 -7.68 -7.77
C ILE A 269 -13.66 -6.29 -7.22
N LEU A 270 -14.07 -5.37 -8.10
CA LEU A 270 -14.48 -4.01 -7.74
C LEU A 270 -15.72 -4.01 -6.83
N GLY A 271 -16.56 -5.04 -6.91
CA GLY A 271 -17.74 -5.23 -6.08
C GLY A 271 -17.46 -5.78 -4.68
N THR A 272 -16.29 -6.37 -4.46
CA THR A 272 -15.87 -6.84 -3.13
C THR A 272 -15.52 -5.66 -2.20
N LYS A 273 -15.41 -5.92 -0.90
CA LYS A 273 -15.11 -4.91 0.12
C LYS A 273 -13.91 -4.01 -0.19
N LEU A 274 -12.77 -4.57 -0.60
CA LEU A 274 -11.58 -3.78 -0.95
C LEU A 274 -11.69 -3.11 -2.32
N GLY A 275 -12.31 -3.77 -3.30
CA GLY A 275 -12.62 -3.14 -4.59
C GLY A 275 -13.53 -1.92 -4.43
N LYS A 276 -14.57 -2.04 -3.61
CA LYS A 276 -15.45 -0.93 -3.23
C LYS A 276 -14.67 0.19 -2.54
N ALA A 277 -13.73 -0.14 -1.67
CA ALA A 277 -12.88 0.84 -1.02
C ALA A 277 -12.05 1.62 -2.04
N ALA A 278 -11.43 0.94 -3.01
CA ALA A 278 -10.71 1.56 -4.13
C ALA A 278 -11.62 2.44 -4.99
N ALA A 279 -12.82 1.96 -5.34
CA ALA A 279 -13.79 2.75 -6.09
C ALA A 279 -14.22 4.02 -5.36
N CYS A 280 -14.48 3.90 -4.05
CA CYS A 280 -14.83 5.04 -3.20
C CYS A 280 -13.66 6.03 -3.07
N LEU A 281 -12.42 5.57 -3.13
CA LEU A 281 -11.25 6.44 -3.19
C LEU A 281 -11.23 7.25 -4.49
N VAL A 282 -11.41 6.62 -5.66
CA VAL A 282 -11.45 7.36 -6.93
C VAL A 282 -12.61 8.36 -6.96
N LEU A 283 -13.81 7.93 -6.57
CA LEU A 283 -14.99 8.79 -6.48
C LEU A 283 -14.85 9.93 -5.46
N GLY A 284 -14.05 9.72 -4.41
CA GLY A 284 -13.78 10.71 -3.39
C GLY A 284 -12.68 11.70 -3.77
N ALA A 285 -11.72 11.27 -4.59
CA ALA A 285 -10.52 12.02 -4.93
C ALA A 285 -10.73 12.99 -6.09
N TRP A 286 -11.51 12.58 -7.11
CA TRP A 286 -11.69 13.33 -8.35
C TRP A 286 -13.16 13.58 -8.72
N GLU A 287 -13.39 14.45 -9.68
CA GLU A 287 -14.69 14.53 -10.36
C GLU A 287 -14.93 13.25 -11.18
N ARG A 288 -16.18 12.78 -11.20
CA ARG A 288 -16.58 11.61 -11.98
C ARG A 288 -16.33 11.86 -13.47
N GLY A 289 -15.93 10.83 -14.19
CA GLY A 289 -15.57 10.93 -15.61
C GLY A 289 -14.19 11.53 -15.89
N THR A 290 -13.38 11.83 -14.87
CA THR A 290 -12.02 12.36 -15.06
C THR A 290 -10.92 11.32 -14.86
N HIS A 291 -11.13 10.35 -13.98
CA HIS A 291 -10.18 9.28 -13.66
C HIS A 291 -10.92 7.95 -13.57
N ARG A 292 -10.21 6.86 -13.85
CA ARG A 292 -10.72 5.50 -13.71
C ARG A 292 -9.68 4.58 -13.08
N ILE A 293 -10.17 3.47 -12.53
CA ILE A 293 -9.33 2.29 -12.29
C ILE A 293 -9.23 1.56 -13.63
N ALA A 294 -8.06 1.56 -14.25
CA ALA A 294 -7.85 0.92 -15.55
C ALA A 294 -7.66 -0.59 -15.42
N ARG A 295 -6.98 -1.02 -14.35
CA ARG A 295 -6.61 -2.41 -14.11
C ARG A 295 -6.66 -2.72 -12.63
N VAL A 296 -6.99 -3.96 -12.33
CA VAL A 296 -6.74 -4.54 -11.01
C VAL A 296 -5.71 -5.65 -11.17
N HIS A 297 -4.75 -5.69 -10.26
CA HIS A 297 -3.72 -6.69 -10.18
C HIS A 297 -3.88 -7.48 -8.90
N THR A 298 -3.81 -8.80 -8.99
CA THR A 298 -3.72 -9.69 -7.82
C THR A 298 -2.34 -10.32 -7.80
N LEU A 299 -1.62 -10.20 -6.68
CA LEU A 299 -0.27 -10.73 -6.50
C LEU A 299 -0.23 -11.71 -5.34
N GLY A 300 0.36 -12.89 -5.53
CA GLY A 300 0.65 -13.84 -4.46
C GLY A 300 2.12 -13.76 -4.05
N ARG A 301 2.43 -13.34 -2.81
CA ARG A 301 3.80 -13.26 -2.27
C ARG A 301 3.81 -13.64 -0.81
N ALA A 302 4.76 -14.49 -0.41
CA ALA A 302 4.94 -14.89 0.99
C ALA A 302 3.65 -15.41 1.64
N TYR A 303 2.90 -16.24 0.91
CA TYR A 303 1.62 -16.82 1.32
C TYR A 303 0.49 -15.81 1.59
N ASN A 304 0.67 -14.54 1.17
CA ASN A 304 -0.37 -13.53 1.24
C ASN A 304 -0.79 -13.07 -0.16
N ILE A 305 -2.07 -12.70 -0.29
CA ILE A 305 -2.60 -12.03 -1.47
C ILE A 305 -2.47 -10.52 -1.25
N HIS A 306 -2.05 -9.83 -2.30
CA HIS A 306 -1.99 -8.38 -2.40
C HIS A 306 -2.82 -7.94 -3.60
N LEU A 307 -3.45 -6.78 -3.50
CA LEU A 307 -4.15 -6.13 -4.60
C LEU A 307 -3.44 -4.85 -4.98
N ARG A 308 -3.35 -4.57 -6.27
CA ARG A 308 -2.96 -3.26 -6.81
C ARG A 308 -4.02 -2.77 -7.78
N PHE A 309 -4.39 -1.51 -7.66
CA PHE A 309 -5.32 -0.82 -8.55
C PHE A 309 -4.56 0.26 -9.29
N ASP A 310 -4.55 0.18 -10.61
CA ASP A 310 -3.91 1.16 -11.48
C ASP A 310 -4.95 2.22 -11.84
N ILE A 311 -4.66 3.48 -11.50
CA ILE A 311 -5.53 4.63 -11.68
C ILE A 311 -4.94 5.52 -12.77
N GLU A 312 -5.78 5.93 -13.73
CA GLU A 312 -5.37 6.81 -14.83
C GLU A 312 -6.45 7.84 -15.16
N PRO A 313 -6.07 8.97 -15.77
CA PRO A 313 -7.03 9.92 -16.33
C PRO A 313 -7.86 9.28 -17.46
N ILE A 314 -9.14 9.62 -17.53
CA ILE A 314 -10.00 9.26 -18.66
C ILE A 314 -9.69 10.23 -19.81
N PRO A 315 -9.33 9.75 -21.01
CA PRO A 315 -9.08 10.63 -22.16
C PRO A 315 -10.29 11.49 -22.49
N VAL A 316 -10.09 12.80 -22.60
CA VAL A 316 -11.14 13.70 -23.10
C VAL A 316 -11.29 13.46 -24.61
N PRO A 317 -12.51 13.20 -25.13
CA PRO A 317 -12.72 13.05 -26.56
C PRO A 317 -12.28 14.33 -27.30
N GLY A 318 -11.25 14.21 -28.15
CA GLY A 318 -10.79 15.31 -29.01
C GLY A 318 -9.37 15.85 -28.74
N THR A 319 -8.65 15.30 -27.76
CA THR A 319 -7.22 15.60 -27.55
C THR A 319 -6.38 14.36 -27.84
N ALA A 320 -6.01 14.18 -29.11
CA ALA A 320 -4.97 13.26 -29.58
C ALA A 320 -4.02 14.01 -30.50
#